data_AF-A0A4P9WS81-F1
#
_entry.id   AF-A0A4P9WS81-F1
#
_cell.length_a   1.000
_cell.length_b   1.000
_cell.length_c   1.000
_cell.angle_alpha   90.00
_cell.angle_beta   90.00
_cell.angle_gamma   90.00
#
_symmetry.space_group_name_H-M   'P 1'
#
loop_
_entity.id
_entity.type
_entity.pdbx_description
1 polymer ?
#
loop_
_entity_poly.entity_id
_entity_poly.type
_entity_poly.pdbx_seq_one_letter_code
_entity_poly.pdbx_strand_id
1 'polypeptide(L)' 'VRIVQHKESRIQYALKYIDKQQCIRQRAVGNILRERDMLIRARNPYVVNLRYSFQDDTSLFMVLDLMLGGSL' A
#
# COMPACT_ATOMS: atom_id res chain seq x y z
N VAL A 1 1.18 -5.49 7.05
CA VAL A 1 1.02 -5.89 5.62
C VAL A 1 0.48 -7.31 5.60
N ARG A 2 -0.44 -7.64 4.67
CA ARG A 2 -0.96 -9.00 4.50
C ARG A 2 -0.96 -9.40 3.02
N ILE A 3 -0.76 -10.69 2.73
CA ILE A 3 -0.97 -11.21 1.38
C ILE A 3 -2.47 -11.35 1.14
N VAL A 4 -2.95 -10.85 0.01
CA VAL A 4 -4.35 -10.91 -0.40
C VAL A 4 -4.45 -11.41 -1.83
N GLN A 5 -5.60 -11.97 -2.21
CA GLN A 5 -5.87 -12.41 -3.57
C GLN A 5 -7.05 -11.61 -4.13
N HIS A 6 -6.86 -11.02 -5.31
CA HIS A 6 -7.95 -10.39 -6.03
C HIS A 6 -8.94 -11.47 -6.51
N LYS A 7 -10.22 -11.30 -6.20
CA LYS A 7 -11.23 -12.37 -6.34
C LYS A 7 -11.41 -12.84 -7.78
N GLU A 8 -11.48 -11.89 -8.71
CA GLU A 8 -11.76 -12.17 -10.13
C GLU A 8 -10.51 -12.64 -10.86
N SER A 9 -9.44 -11.83 -10.83
CA SER A 9 -8.20 -12.13 -11.54
C SER A 9 -7.36 -13.23 -10.91
N ARG A 10 -7.65 -13.61 -9.65
CA ARG A 10 -6.90 -14.59 -8.85
C ARG A 10 -5.43 -14.22 -8.59
N ILE A 11 -5.00 -13.01 -8.95
CA ILE A 11 -3.64 -12.50 -8.72
C ILE A 11 -3.44 -12.17 -7.23
N GLN A 12 -2.27 -12.53 -6.69
CA GLN A 12 -1.87 -12.20 -5.33
C GLN A 12 -1.18 -10.84 -5.25
N TYR A 13 -1.45 -10.11 -4.17
CA TYR A 13 -0.92 -8.78 -3.89
C TYR A 13 -0.51 -8.65 -2.41
N ALA A 14 0.28 -7.64 -2.10
CA ALA A 14 0.52 -7.20 -0.73
C ALA A 14 -0.43 -6.04 -0.38
N LEU A 15 -1.24 -6.21 0.65
CA LEU A 15 -2.12 -5.16 1.17
C LEU A 15 -1.50 -4.52 2.41
N LYS A 16 -1.18 -3.24 2.32
CA LYS A 16 -0.78 -2.39 3.45
C LYS A 16 -2.03 -1.72 4.02
N TYR A 17 -2.25 -1.94 5.32
CA TYR A 17 -3.31 -1.31 6.12
C TYR A 17 -2.69 -0.20 6.96
N ILE A 18 -3.32 0.97 6.94
CA ILE A 18 -2.84 2.16 7.64
C ILE A 18 -4.02 2.75 8.43
N ASP A 19 -3.94 2.70 9.76
CA ASP A 19 -4.93 3.28 10.66
C ASP A 19 -4.80 4.81 10.69
N LYS A 20 -5.89 5.51 10.32
CA LYS A 20 -5.87 6.98 10.20
C LYS A 20 -5.66 7.66 11.54
N GLN A 21 -6.28 7.15 12.61
CA GLN A 21 -6.16 7.72 13.94
C GLN A 21 -4.73 7.60 14.47
N GLN A 22 -4.07 6.47 14.22
CA GLN A 22 -2.66 6.26 14.52
C GLN A 22 -1.77 7.21 13.72
N CYS A 23 -2.03 7.40 12.42
CA CYS A 23 -1.28 8.35 11.61
C CYS A 23 -1.38 9.78 12.13
N ILE A 24 -2.56 10.20 12.59
CA ILE A 24 -2.76 11.53 13.17
C ILE A 24 -1.99 11.64 14.49
N ARG A 25 -2.14 10.67 15.40
CA ARG A 25 -1.42 10.66 16.69
C ARG A 25 0.09 10.72 16.52
N GLN A 26 0.62 10.03 15.51
CA GLN A 26 2.06 9.99 15.22
C GLN A 26 2.53 11.15 14.32
N ARG A 27 1.66 12.09 13.94
CA ARG A 27 1.96 13.16 12.97
C ARG A 27 2.54 12.64 11.65
N ALA A 28 2.16 11.42 11.25
CA ALA A 28 2.68 10.71 10.10
C ALA A 28 1.89 10.95 8.80
N VAL A 29 0.78 11.70 8.86
CA VAL A 29 -0.12 11.94 7.71
C VAL A 29 0.63 12.41 6.47
N GLY A 30 1.50 13.42 6.62
CA GLY A 30 2.29 13.93 5.50
C GLY A 30 3.27 12.92 4.91
N ASN A 31 3.85 12.03 5.75
CA ASN A 31 4.73 10.96 5.28
C ASN A 31 3.95 9.93 4.47
N ILE A 32 2.77 9.52 4.94
CA ILE A 32 1.93 8.53 4.25
C ILE A 32 1.43 9.06 2.90
N LEU A 33 1.02 10.33 2.83
CA LEU A 33 0.62 10.96 1.57
C LEU A 33 1.78 11.03 0.58
N ARG A 34 2.97 11.42 1.05
CA ARG A 34 4.18 11.43 0.21
C ARG A 34 4.55 10.04 -0.31
N GLU A 35 4.50 9.02 0.55
CA GLU A 35 4.75 7.63 0.15
C GLU A 35 3.76 7.19 -0.93
N ARG A 36 2.47 7.44 -0.73
CA ARG A 36 1.44 7.15 -1.74
C ARG A 36 1.74 7.84 -3.07
N ASP A 37 2.02 9.13 -3.04
CA ASP A 37 2.22 9.93 -4.25
C ASP A 37 3.52 9.56 -4.98
N MET A 38 4.54 9.09 -4.26
CA MET A 38 5.76 8.50 -4.84
C MET A 38 5.43 7.17 -5.52
N LEU A 39 4.71 6.27 -4.85
CA LEU A 39 4.34 4.97 -5.39
C LEU A 39 3.39 5.05 -6.60
N ILE A 40 2.56 6.09 -6.69
CA ILE A 40 1.74 6.37 -7.89
C ILE A 40 2.64 6.70 -9.10
N ARG A 41 3.72 7.44 -8.87
CA ARG A 41 4.63 7.91 -9.94
C ARG A 41 5.70 6.87 -10.29
N ALA A 42 6.11 6.06 -9.34
CA ALA A 42 7.10 5.01 -9.53
C ALA A 42 6.48 3.81 -10.26
N ARG A 43 6.47 3.86 -11.60
CA ARG A 43 6.28 2.68 -12.44
C ARG A 43 7.64 2.19 -12.90
N ASN A 44 8.19 1.21 -12.19
CA ASN A 44 9.52 0.68 -12.48
C ASN A 44 9.61 -0.82 -12.09
N PRO A 45 10.27 -1.67 -12.89
CA PRO A 45 10.40 -3.11 -12.58
C PRO A 45 11.17 -3.41 -11.29
N TYR A 46 11.96 -2.48 -10.78
CA TYR A 46 12.77 -2.65 -9.56
C TYR A 46 12.16 -1.98 -8.32
N VAL A 47 11.00 -1.32 -8.47
CA VAL A 47 10.29 -0.68 -7.36
C VAL A 47 8.95 -1.36 -7.18
N VAL A 48 8.52 -1.53 -5.93
CA VAL A 48 7.18 -2.03 -5.64
C VAL A 48 6.14 -1.04 -6.18
N ASN A 49 5.30 -1.49 -7.11
CA ASN A 49 4.29 -0.63 -7.72
C ASN A 49 3.00 -0.65 -6.90
N LEU A 50 2.37 0.52 -6.78
CA LEU A 50 1.00 0.63 -6.27
C LEU A 50 0.01 0.29 -7.38
N ARG A 51 -0.84 -0.71 -7.13
CA ARG A 51 -1.90 -1.16 -8.06
C ARG A 51 -3.23 -0.49 -7.78
N TYR A 52 -3.61 -0.41 -6.51
CA TYR A 52 -4.86 0.21 -6.07
C TYR A 52 -4.65 0.95 -4.75
N SER A 53 -5.41 2.03 -4.54
CA SER A 53 -5.52 2.67 -3.23
C SER A 53 -6.95 3.10 -2.99
N PHE A 54 -7.45 2.79 -1.80
CA PHE A 54 -8.81 3.13 -1.37
C PHE A 54 -8.81 3.33 0.15
N GLN A 55 -9.90 3.83 0.69
CA GLN A 55 -10.03 4.11 2.12
C GLN A 55 -11.47 3.89 2.59
N ASP A 56 -11.61 3.59 3.86
CA ASP A 56 -12.88 3.70 4.61
C ASP A 56 -12.75 4.78 5.68
N ASP A 57 -13.72 4.90 6.59
CA ASP A 57 -13.73 5.93 7.63
C ASP A 57 -12.53 5.84 8.59
N THR A 58 -11.96 4.65 8.75
CA THR A 58 -10.92 4.35 9.75
C THR A 58 -9.53 4.21 9.15
N SER A 59 -9.46 3.80 7.88
CA SER A 59 -8.26 3.18 7.34
C SER A 59 -7.99 3.55 5.89
N LEU A 60 -6.70 3.66 5.58
CA LEU A 60 -6.19 3.75 4.21
C LEU A 60 -5.60 2.39 3.81
N PHE A 61 -5.93 1.96 2.60
CA PHE A 61 -5.51 0.70 2.02
C PHE A 61 -4.64 0.98 0.79
N MET A 62 -3.50 0.31 0.71
CA MET A 62 -2.61 0.33 -0.45
C MET A 62 -2.37 -1.10 -0.91
N VAL A 63 -2.78 -1.41 -2.15
CA VAL A 63 -2.57 -2.70 -2.80
C VAL A 63 -1.32 -2.60 -3.66
N LEU A 64 -0.30 -3.35 -3.30
CA LEU A 64 1.03 -3.33 -3.89
C LEU A 64 1.32 -4.64 -4.61
N ASP A 65 2.24 -4.61 -5.58
CA ASP A 65 2.82 -5.84 -6.13
C ASP A 65 3.38 -6.72 -5.00
N LEU A 66 3.07 -8.02 -5.06
CA LEU A 66 3.61 -8.97 -4.10
C LEU A 66 5.05 -9.34 -4.47
N MET A 67 6.00 -8.94 -3.64
CA MET A 67 7.39 -9.35 -3.74
C MET A 67 7.63 -10.56 -2.83
N LEU A 68 7.85 -11.74 -3.43
CA LEU A 68 8.07 -13.00 -2.69
C LEU A 68 9.49 -13.15 -2.13
N GLY A 69 10.41 -12.25 -2.49
CA GLY A 69 11.82 -12.29 -2.09
C GLY A 69 12.15 -11.71 -0.70
N GLY A 70 11.18 -11.16 0.03
CA GLY A 70 11.43 -10.54 1.35
C GLY A 70 12.19 -9.20 1.29
N SER A 71 12.54 -8.66 2.46
CA SER A 71 13.49 -7.54 2.59
C SER A 71 14.91 -8.07 2.80
N LEU A 72 15.90 -7.40 2.22
CA LEU A 72 17.32 -7.62 2.54
C LEU A 72 17.62 -7.21 3.99
#